data_AF-I4EGM8-F1
#
_entry.id   AF-I4EGM8-F1
#
_cell.length_a   1.000
_cell.length_b   1.000
_cell.length_c   1.000
_cell.angle_alpha   90.00
_cell.angle_beta   90.00
_cell.angle_gamma   90.00
#
_symmetry.space_group_name_H-M   'P 1'
#
loop_
_entity.id
_entity.type
_entity.pdbx_description
1 polymer ?
#
loop_
_entity_poly.entity_id
_entity_poly.type
_entity_poly.pdbx_seq_one_letter_code
_entity_poly.pdbx_strand_id
1 'polypeptide(L)'
;MALFVVRHQHTADGCPAEDPGMGMMLLQHLSPANAAANGVHIQADAAVDGGHTLYLIVDAPDQQTVDRFMNPFTHFGTVEVLPSSACEVVVGRGAC
;
A
#
# COMPACT_ATOMS: atom_id res chain seq x y z
N MET A 1 -0.08 -6.90 -15.13
CA MET A 1 0.51 -6.11 -14.03
C MET A 1 1.07 -7.10 -13.02
N ALA A 2 2.16 -6.78 -12.35
CA ALA A 2 2.71 -7.57 -11.25
C ALA A 2 1.95 -7.26 -9.95
N LEU A 3 1.88 -8.24 -9.07
CA LEU A 3 1.19 -8.14 -7.78
C LEU A 3 2.20 -7.79 -6.69
N PHE A 4 1.82 -6.87 -5.80
CA PHE A 4 2.60 -6.47 -4.65
C PHE A 4 1.74 -6.42 -3.39
N VAL A 5 2.32 -6.83 -2.27
CA VAL A 5 1.81 -6.51 -0.94
C VAL A 5 2.63 -5.35 -0.40
N VAL A 6 1.97 -4.30 0.04
CA VAL A 6 2.61 -3.14 0.67
C VAL A 6 2.28 -3.17 2.15
N ARG A 7 3.29 -2.92 2.98
CA ARG A 7 3.14 -2.69 4.41
C ARG A 7 3.69 -1.31 4.75
N HIS A 8 2.82 -0.44 5.24
CA HIS A 8 3.23 0.81 5.88
C HIS A 8 3.08 0.67 7.39
N GLN A 9 4.08 1.11 8.16
CA GLN A 9 4.03 1.12 9.62
C GLN A 9 4.61 2.41 10.19
N HIS A 10 3.94 2.96 11.20
CA HIS A 10 4.39 4.10 12.00
C HIS A 10 4.20 3.84 13.50
N THR A 11 4.71 4.74 14.34
CA THR A 11 4.46 4.74 15.79
C THR A 11 3.14 5.41 16.13
N ALA A 12 2.58 5.17 17.32
CA ALA A 12 1.40 5.92 17.78
C ALA A 12 1.63 7.45 17.75
N ASP A 13 2.82 7.87 18.19
CA ASP A 13 3.24 9.26 18.12
C ASP A 13 3.32 9.71 16.66
N GLY A 14 2.50 10.72 16.30
CA GLY A 14 2.46 11.26 14.94
C GLY A 14 1.55 10.51 13.97
N CYS A 15 0.57 9.76 14.48
CA CYS A 15 -0.43 9.08 13.66
C CYS A 15 -1.19 10.08 12.75
N PRO A 16 -1.12 9.95 11.42
CA PRO A 16 -1.76 10.91 10.51
C PRO A 16 -3.29 10.87 10.57
N ALA A 17 -3.88 9.83 11.17
CA ALA A 17 -5.32 9.74 11.37
C ALA A 17 -5.82 10.65 12.52
N GLU A 18 -4.94 11.15 13.39
CA GLU A 18 -5.28 12.11 14.45
C GLU A 18 -5.42 13.55 13.92
N ASP A 19 -4.85 13.84 12.74
CA ASP A 19 -5.04 15.10 12.02
C ASP A 19 -6.04 14.88 10.86
N PRO A 20 -7.27 15.44 10.94
CA PRO A 20 -8.28 15.24 9.91
C PRO A 20 -7.84 15.71 8.51
N GLY A 21 -7.00 16.74 8.41
CA GLY A 21 -6.49 17.25 7.14
C GLY A 21 -5.49 16.29 6.51
N MET A 22 -4.54 15.77 7.30
CA MET A 22 -3.57 14.78 6.82
C MET A 22 -4.24 13.45 6.47
N GLY A 23 -5.16 12.98 7.32
CA GLY A 23 -5.93 11.76 7.07
C GLY A 23 -6.71 11.83 5.75
N MET A 24 -7.41 12.93 5.50
CA MET A 24 -8.15 13.14 4.24
C MET A 24 -7.24 13.21 3.02
N MET A 25 -6.07 13.86 3.14
CA MET A 25 -5.08 13.92 2.07
C MET A 25 -4.59 12.51 1.68
N LEU A 26 -4.22 11.68 2.68
CA LEU A 26 -3.76 10.30 2.43
C LEU A 26 -4.88 9.42 1.86
N LEU A 27 -6.11 9.55 2.35
CA LEU A 27 -7.27 8.83 1.78
C LEU A 27 -7.54 9.24 0.32
N GLN A 28 -7.43 10.54 0.00
CA GLN A 28 -7.58 11.00 -1.38
C GLN A 28 -6.47 10.45 -2.27
N HIS A 29 -5.25 10.35 -1.75
CA HIS A 29 -4.13 9.74 -2.47
C HIS A 29 -4.36 8.25 -2.76
N LEU A 30 -4.97 7.51 -1.83
CA LEU A 30 -5.37 6.11 -2.01
C LEU A 30 -6.65 5.92 -2.86
N SER A 31 -7.33 7.00 -3.27
CA SER A 31 -8.55 6.85 -4.07
C SER A 31 -8.30 6.07 -5.37
N PRO A 32 -9.25 5.24 -5.84
CA PRO A 32 -9.06 4.44 -7.06
C PRO A 32 -8.68 5.29 -8.29
N ALA A 33 -9.23 6.50 -8.40
CA ALA A 33 -8.92 7.42 -9.49
C ALA A 33 -7.46 7.92 -9.42
N ASN A 34 -6.97 8.31 -8.23
CA ASN A 34 -5.60 8.77 -8.07
C ASN A 34 -4.60 7.62 -8.21
N ALA A 35 -4.90 6.45 -7.64
CA ALA A 35 -4.10 5.24 -7.81
C ALA A 35 -3.94 4.90 -9.30
N ALA A 36 -5.05 4.84 -10.05
CA ALA A 36 -5.03 4.54 -11.48
C ALA A 36 -4.23 5.57 -12.29
N ALA A 37 -4.36 6.86 -11.96
CA ALA A 37 -3.56 7.93 -12.58
C ALA A 37 -2.05 7.78 -12.34
N ASN A 38 -1.65 7.09 -11.27
CA ASN A 38 -0.27 6.76 -10.94
C ASN A 38 0.15 5.35 -11.39
N GLY A 39 -0.67 4.66 -12.19
CA GLY A 39 -0.37 3.32 -12.70
C GLY A 39 -0.52 2.20 -11.65
N VAL A 40 -1.24 2.45 -10.56
CA VAL A 40 -1.50 1.49 -9.49
C VAL A 40 -2.98 1.13 -9.48
N HIS A 41 -3.30 -0.15 -9.33
CA HIS A 41 -4.64 -0.61 -9.02
C HIS A 41 -4.64 -1.24 -7.62
N ILE A 42 -5.40 -0.65 -6.70
CA ILE A 42 -5.54 -1.17 -5.33
C ILE A 42 -6.67 -2.20 -5.34
N GLN A 43 -6.33 -3.46 -5.07
CA GLN A 43 -7.31 -4.54 -4.92
C GLN A 43 -7.98 -4.50 -3.54
N ALA A 44 -7.20 -4.17 -2.51
CA ALA A 44 -7.67 -4.05 -1.15
C ALA A 44 -6.73 -3.18 -0.31
N ASP A 45 -7.29 -2.50 0.69
CA ASP A 45 -6.59 -1.80 1.76
C ASP A 45 -7.17 -2.19 3.11
N ALA A 46 -6.33 -2.20 4.14
CA ALA A 46 -6.75 -2.41 5.52
C ALA A 46 -5.77 -1.80 6.50
N ALA A 47 -6.28 -1.03 7.46
CA ALA A 47 -5.54 -0.68 8.67
C ALA A 47 -5.79 -1.74 9.75
N VAL A 48 -4.74 -2.18 10.43
CA VAL A 48 -4.88 -3.05 11.60
C VAL A 48 -5.36 -2.20 12.78
N ASP A 49 -6.48 -2.59 13.40
CA ASP A 49 -7.06 -1.87 14.55
C ASP A 49 -6.03 -1.71 15.68
N GLY A 50 -5.68 -0.46 15.99
CA GLY A 50 -4.67 -0.10 16.98
C GLY A 50 -3.21 -0.49 16.62
N GLY A 51 -2.99 -1.08 15.44
CA GLY A 51 -1.70 -1.63 15.04
C GLY A 51 -0.75 -0.65 14.35
N HIS A 52 -1.19 0.59 14.08
CA HIS A 52 -0.44 1.62 13.33
C HIS A 52 0.22 1.06 12.05
N THR A 53 -0.51 0.15 11.40
CA THR A 53 -0.03 -0.59 10.24
C THR A 53 -1.13 -0.61 9.18
N LEU A 54 -0.79 -0.15 7.98
CA LEU A 54 -1.62 -0.22 6.78
C LEU A 54 -1.06 -1.32 5.86
N TYR A 55 -1.94 -2.17 5.36
CA TYR A 55 -1.64 -3.11 4.29
C TYR A 55 -2.37 -2.71 3.02
N LEU A 56 -1.70 -2.81 1.87
CA LEU A 56 -2.31 -2.73 0.55
C LEU A 56 -1.98 -3.99 -0.25
N ILE A 57 -2.94 -4.46 -1.04
CA ILE A 57 -2.71 -5.43 -2.12
C ILE A 57 -2.89 -4.68 -3.42
N VAL A 58 -1.83 -4.58 -4.23
CA VAL A 58 -1.83 -3.71 -5.41
C VAL A 58 -1.29 -4.41 -6.64
N ASP A 59 -1.87 -4.10 -7.78
CA ASP A 59 -1.27 -4.37 -9.09
C ASP A 59 -0.54 -3.12 -9.59
N ALA A 60 0.65 -3.31 -10.16
CA ALA A 60 1.41 -2.26 -10.85
C ALA A 60 2.29 -2.83 -11.98
N PRO A 61 2.83 -2.01 -12.90
CA PRO A 61 3.80 -2.47 -13.90
C PRO A 61 5.07 -3.06 -13.27
N ASP A 62 5.56 -2.44 -12.19
CA ASP A 62 6.81 -2.76 -11.51
C ASP A 62 6.81 -2.23 -10.07
N GLN A 63 7.79 -2.67 -9.28
CA GLN A 63 7.96 -2.22 -7.89
C GLN A 63 8.22 -0.71 -7.79
N GLN A 64 8.99 -0.14 -8.73
CA GLN A 64 9.32 1.29 -8.71
C GLN A 64 8.07 2.19 -8.84
N THR A 65 7.04 1.72 -9.53
CA THR A 65 5.74 2.40 -9.61
C THR A 65 5.03 2.41 -8.26
N VAL A 66 5.06 1.29 -7.53
CA VAL A 66 4.51 1.20 -6.17
C VAL A 66 5.30 2.07 -5.20
N ASP A 67 6.65 2.03 -5.26
CA ASP A 67 7.52 2.84 -4.41
C ASP A 67 7.23 4.34 -4.57
N ARG A 68 7.11 4.82 -5.82
CA ARG A 68 6.75 6.21 -6.12
C ARG A 68 5.36 6.56 -5.61
N PHE A 69 4.38 5.67 -5.81
CA PHE A 69 3.03 5.87 -5.30
C PHE A 69 2.99 5.95 -3.77
N MET A 70 3.80 5.15 -3.07
CA MET A 70 3.82 5.12 -1.60
C MET A 70 4.70 6.19 -0.97
N ASN A 71 5.44 6.99 -1.75
CA ASN A 71 6.34 8.01 -1.23
C ASN A 71 5.72 8.94 -0.17
N PRO A 72 4.46 9.44 -0.30
CA PRO A 72 3.85 10.29 0.74
C PRO A 72 3.74 9.62 2.13
N PHE A 73 3.61 8.29 2.18
CA PHE A 73 3.52 7.54 3.44
C PHE A 73 4.86 7.43 4.16
N THR A 74 5.98 7.63 3.46
CA THR A 74 7.33 7.58 4.06
C THR A 74 7.59 8.74 5.02
N HIS A 75 6.79 9.81 4.96
CA HIS A 75 6.86 10.92 5.91
C HIS A 75 6.35 10.56 7.31
N PHE A 76 5.50 9.54 7.42
CA PHE A 76 4.88 9.15 8.69
C PHE A 76 5.50 7.87 9.26
N GLY A 77 6.17 7.08 8.44
CA GLY A 77 6.72 5.81 8.87
C GLY A 77 7.47 5.08 7.76
N THR A 78 7.67 3.78 7.95
CA THR A 78 8.37 2.95 6.98
C THR A 78 7.38 2.34 6.00
N VAL A 79 7.77 2.22 4.73
CA VAL A 79 7.04 1.46 3.73
C VAL A 79 7.91 0.31 3.25
N GLU A 80 7.32 -0.88 3.20
CA GLU A 80 7.89 -2.10 2.63
C GLU A 80 7.01 -2.55 1.47
N VAL A 81 7.63 -2.81 0.32
CA VAL A 81 6.95 -3.31 -0.90
C VAL A 81 7.46 -4.71 -1.21
N LEU A 82 6.55 -5.69 -1.21
CA LEU A 82 6.85 -7.10 -1.35
C LEU A 82 6.32 -7.62 -2.69
N PRO A 83 7.20 -8.00 -3.64
CA PRO A 83 6.79 -8.73 -4.84
C PRO A 83 6.02 -9.99 -4.44
N SER A 84 4.83 -10.15 -4.99
CA SER A 84 3.86 -11.14 -4.52
C SER A 84 3.28 -11.95 -5.69
N SER A 85 2.64 -13.06 -5.37
CA SER A 85 1.92 -13.90 -6.33
C SER A 85 0.61 -14.34 -5.72
N ALA A 86 -0.45 -14.40 -6.53
CA ALA A 86 -1.70 -15.02 -6.09
C ALA A 86 -1.45 -16.49 -5.75
N CYS A 87 -2.19 -17.02 -4.77
CA CYS A 87 -1.99 -18.39 -4.30
C CYS A 87 -2.20 -19.41 -5.43
N GLU A 88 -3.14 -19.19 -6.35
CA GLU A 88 -3.32 -20.09 -7.49
C GLU A 88 -2.08 -20.14 -8.42
N VAL A 89 -1.35 -19.03 -8.55
CA VAL A 89 -0.10 -18.98 -9.35
C VAL A 89 1.01 -19.75 -8.64
N VAL A 90 1.13 -19.58 -7.31
CA VAL A 90 2.08 -20.32 -6.47
C VAL A 90 1.82 -21.83 -6.53
N VAL A 91 0.57 -22.24 -6.36
CA VAL A 91 0.17 -23.65 -6.46
C VAL A 91 0.41 -24.18 -7.88
N GLY A 92 0.06 -23.41 -8.91
CA GLY A 92 0.24 -23.79 -10.31
C GLY A 92 1.70 -24.02 -10.71
N ARG A 93 2.65 -23.28 -10.12
CA ARG A 93 4.09 -23.49 -10.34
C ARG A 93 4.73 -24.54 -9.42
N GLY A 94 3.99 -25.05 -8.43
CA GLY A 94 4.42 -26.13 -7.54
C GLY A 94 5.42 -25.74 -6.44
N ALA A 95 5.64 -24.45 -6.19
CA ALA A 95 6.55 -23.95 -5.17
C ALA A 95 6.23 -22.49 -4.78
N CYS A 96 6.55 -22.13 -3.53
CA CYS A 96 6.57 -20.74 -3.06
C CYS A 96 7.59 -19.90 -3.83
#